data_AF-W9UWI4-F1
#
_entry.id   AF-W9UWI4-F1
#
_cell.length_a   1.000
_cell.length_b   1.000
_cell.length_c   1.000
_cell.angle_alpha   90.00
_cell.angle_beta   90.00
_cell.angle_gamma   90.00
#
_symmetry.space_group_name_H-M   'P 1'
#
loop_
_entity.id
_entity.type
_entity.pdbx_description
1 polymer ?
#
loop_
_entity_poly.entity_id
_entity_poly.type
_entity_poly.pdbx_seq_one_letter_code
_entity_poly.pdbx_strand_id
1 'polypeptide(L)'
;MLALGLRGNLFRSLDAGYEWHPVHVEPTVSFLGAQSHSGLLAITGLGGTLLLGPDSNQLLTQPLNTRRHFNSVIATEQGWILVGEQGVFLSNRAKELAQ
;
A
#
# COMPACT_ATOMS: atom_id res chain seq x y z
N MET A 1 0.05 -5.14 -13.38
CA MET A 1 -0.66 -5.85 -12.30
C MET A 1 0.26 -6.00 -11.10
N LEU A 2 -0.31 -6.15 -9.91
CA LEU A 2 0.45 -6.42 -8.68
C LEU A 2 -0.08 -7.68 -8.02
N ALA A 3 0.84 -8.46 -7.46
CA ALA A 3 0.56 -9.57 -6.57
C ALA A 3 1.31 -9.33 -5.26
N LEU A 4 0.61 -9.44 -4.15
CA LEU A 4 1.11 -9.17 -2.81
C LEU A 4 0.86 -10.38 -1.91
N GLY A 5 1.70 -10.55 -0.91
CA GLY A 5 1.58 -11.65 0.02
C GLY A 5 2.39 -11.47 1.30
N LEU A 6 2.52 -12.58 2.02
CA LEU A 6 3.14 -12.62 3.34
C LEU A 6 4.64 -12.30 3.27
N ARG A 7 5.21 -11.79 4.36
CA ARG A 7 6.69 -11.62 4.54
C ARG A 7 7.37 -10.83 3.42
N GLY A 8 6.80 -9.70 3.02
CA GLY A 8 7.40 -8.77 2.07
C GLY A 8 7.29 -9.18 0.60
N ASN A 9 6.50 -10.21 0.28
CA ASN A 9 6.33 -10.63 -1.10
C ASN A 9 5.46 -9.62 -1.87
N LEU A 10 6.10 -8.89 -2.78
CA LEU A 10 5.46 -8.02 -3.76
C LEU A 10 6.04 -8.34 -5.14
N PHE A 11 5.15 -8.58 -6.10
CA PHE A 11 5.51 -8.88 -7.47
C PHE A 11 4.72 -8.00 -8.42
N ARG A 12 5.36 -7.64 -9.54
CA ARG A 12 4.77 -6.84 -10.60
C ARG A 12 4.84 -7.58 -11.92
N SER A 13 3.73 -7.54 -12.64
CA SER A 13 3.69 -7.86 -14.07
C SER A 13 3.35 -6.62 -14.89
N LEU A 14 4.07 -6.43 -15.99
CA LEU A 14 3.86 -5.37 -16.98
C LEU A 14 3.19 -5.85 -18.27
N ASP A 15 3.05 -7.16 -18.41
CA ASP A 15 2.63 -7.87 -19.62
C ASP A 15 1.38 -8.71 -19.34
N ALA A 16 0.40 -8.13 -18.66
CA ALA A 16 -0.88 -8.79 -18.38
C ALA A 16 -0.78 -10.15 -17.65
N GLY A 17 0.30 -10.37 -16.90
CA GLY A 17 0.48 -11.53 -16.03
C GLY A 17 1.33 -12.66 -16.61
N TYR A 18 1.94 -12.49 -17.80
CA TYR A 18 2.84 -13.51 -18.38
C TYR A 18 4.14 -13.62 -17.58
N GLU A 19 4.79 -12.50 -17.25
CA GLU A 19 6.00 -12.45 -16.45
C GLU A 19 5.80 -11.66 -15.16
N TRP A 20 6.41 -12.16 -14.08
CA TRP A 20 6.34 -11.55 -12.75
C TRP A 20 7.74 -11.29 -12.22
N HIS A 21 7.99 -10.04 -11.86
CA HIS A 21 9.26 -9.58 -11.33
C HIS A 21 9.08 -9.20 -9.86
N PRO A 22 10.01 -9.61 -8.97
CA PRO A 22 9.95 -9.21 -7.57
C PRO A 22 10.19 -7.70 -7.46
N VAL A 23 9.47 -7.07 -6.55
CA VAL A 23 9.64 -5.67 -6.17
C VAL A 23 10.13 -5.64 -4.73
N HIS A 24 11.35 -5.15 -4.53
CA HIS A 24 11.91 -5.03 -3.19
C HIS A 24 11.39 -3.76 -2.53
N VAL A 25 10.74 -3.89 -1.39
CA VAL A 25 10.22 -2.78 -0.59
C VAL A 25 10.47 -3.06 0.88
N GLU A 26 10.71 -2.01 1.65
CA GLU A 26 10.67 -2.07 3.11
C GLU A 26 9.36 -1.43 3.61
N PRO A 27 8.75 -1.96 4.68
CA PRO A 27 9.24 -3.03 5.55
C PRO A 27 8.91 -4.45 5.03
N THR A 28 9.68 -5.45 5.47
CA THR A 28 9.34 -6.88 5.29
C THR A 28 8.15 -7.31 6.17
N VAL A 29 6.92 -7.02 5.73
CA VAL A 29 5.66 -7.40 6.41
C VAL A 29 4.72 -8.12 5.46
N SER A 30 3.65 -8.74 5.98
CA SER A 30 2.59 -9.25 5.10
C SER A 30 1.77 -8.10 4.54
N PHE A 31 1.77 -7.96 3.21
CA PHE A 31 0.91 -7.04 2.47
C PHE A 31 -0.43 -7.70 2.21
N LEU A 32 -1.52 -6.95 2.40
CA LEU A 32 -2.88 -7.48 2.44
C LEU A 32 -3.84 -6.78 1.47
N GLY A 33 -3.58 -5.52 1.14
CA GLY A 33 -4.41 -4.76 0.20
C GLY A 33 -3.56 -3.85 -0.67
N ALA A 34 -4.04 -3.58 -1.88
CA ALA A 34 -3.43 -2.60 -2.75
C ALA A 34 -4.48 -1.92 -3.62
N GLN A 35 -4.26 -0.66 -3.93
CA GLN A 35 -5.06 0.06 -4.89
C GLN A 35 -4.25 1.15 -5.58
N SER A 36 -4.50 1.32 -6.88
CA SER A 36 -4.00 2.46 -7.63
C SER A 36 -5.15 3.38 -8.02
N HIS A 37 -4.94 4.69 -7.88
CA HIS A 37 -5.87 5.72 -8.31
C HIS A 37 -5.10 6.98 -8.73
N SER A 38 -5.41 7.54 -9.90
CA SER A 38 -4.83 8.78 -10.41
C SER A 38 -3.29 8.83 -10.37
N GLY A 39 -2.64 7.71 -10.72
CA GLY A 39 -1.17 7.62 -10.76
C GLY A 39 -0.49 7.48 -9.39
N LEU A 40 -1.25 7.25 -8.32
CA LEU A 40 -0.73 6.93 -7.00
C LEU A 40 -1.13 5.50 -6.63
N LEU A 41 -0.19 4.74 -6.09
CA LEU A 41 -0.35 3.38 -5.58
C LEU A 41 -0.32 3.42 -4.05
N ALA A 42 -1.28 2.76 -3.44
CA ALA A 42 -1.30 2.45 -2.02
C ALA A 42 -1.20 0.93 -1.80
N ILE A 43 -0.40 0.52 -0.83
CA ILE A 43 -0.33 -0.87 -0.34
C ILE A 43 -0.49 -0.87 1.17
N THR A 44 -1.39 -1.70 1.69
CA THR A 44 -1.63 -1.87 3.12
C THR A 44 -1.16 -3.23 3.60
N GLY A 45 -0.86 -3.34 4.90
CA GLY A 45 -0.44 -4.61 5.49
C GLY A 45 -0.55 -4.68 7.01
N LEU A 46 0.17 -5.66 7.56
CA LEU A 46 0.31 -5.82 9.01
C LEU A 46 1.08 -4.64 9.64
N GLY A 47 0.96 -4.48 10.96
CA GLY A 47 1.83 -3.55 11.70
C GLY A 47 1.56 -2.07 11.45
N GLY A 48 0.39 -1.70 10.91
CA GLY A 48 0.08 -0.32 10.54
C GLY A 48 0.71 0.11 9.22
N THR A 49 1.13 -0.82 8.36
CA THR A 49 1.79 -0.49 7.10
C THR A 49 0.82 0.16 6.11
N LEU A 50 1.22 1.35 5.65
CA LEU A 50 0.75 2.00 4.44
C LEU A 50 1.98 2.40 3.63
N LEU A 51 2.12 1.85 2.43
CA LEU A 51 3.10 2.29 1.44
C LEU A 51 2.41 3.13 0.39
N LEU A 52 2.98 4.28 0.03
CA LEU A 52 2.50 5.15 -1.04
C LEU A 52 3.60 5.44 -2.05
N GLY A 53 3.24 5.57 -3.33
CA GLY A 53 4.19 5.89 -4.38
C GLY A 53 3.55 6.03 -5.76
N PRO A 54 4.21 6.65 -6.75
CA PRO A 54 3.67 6.76 -8.11
C PRO A 54 3.56 5.39 -8.82
N ASP A 55 4.38 4.43 -8.40
CA ASP A 55 4.37 3.06 -8.87
C ASP A 55 4.98 2.12 -7.81
N SER A 56 5.12 0.84 -8.13
CA SER A 56 5.68 -0.16 -7.22
C SER A 56 7.18 0.00 -6.97
N ASN A 57 7.92 0.71 -7.82
CA ASN A 57 9.36 0.91 -7.68
C ASN A 57 9.70 2.09 -6.77
N GLN A 58 8.73 2.96 -6.47
CA GLN A 58 8.92 4.19 -5.70
C GLN A 58 7.95 4.26 -4.52
N LEU A 59 7.86 3.17 -3.76
CA LEU A 59 7.01 3.07 -2.58
C LEU A 59 7.74 3.56 -1.33
N LEU A 60 7.07 4.41 -0.55
CA LEU A 60 7.54 4.95 0.72
C LEU A 60 6.57 4.61 1.84
N THR A 61 7.11 4.18 2.98
CA THR A 61 6.31 3.93 4.18
C THR A 61 5.79 5.23 4.75
N GLN A 62 4.48 5.30 4.97
CA GLN A 62 3.82 6.43 5.60
C GLN A 62 3.72 6.20 7.11
N PRO A 63 4.11 7.20 7.94
CA PRO A 63 3.98 7.09 9.38
C PRO A 63 2.50 7.20 9.77
N LEU A 64 1.93 6.07 10.20
CA LEU A 64 0.61 6.03 10.82
C LEU A 64 0.78 5.91 12.34
N ASN A 65 -0.03 6.66 13.10
CA ASN A 65 -0.04 6.61 14.57
C ASN A 65 -0.78 5.36 15.10
N THR A 66 -0.57 4.20 14.48
CA THR A 66 -1.15 2.92 14.86
C THR A 66 -0.27 1.78 14.35
N ARG A 67 -0.30 0.63 15.05
CA ARG A 67 0.34 -0.62 14.60
C ARG A 67 -0.66 -1.69 14.19
N ARG A 68 -1.94 -1.32 14.11
CA ARG A 68 -3.03 -2.24 13.75
C ARG A 68 -3.00 -2.52 12.27
N HIS A 69 -3.35 -3.74 11.88
CA HIS A 69 -3.25 -4.14 10.49
C HIS A 69 -4.41 -3.60 9.64
N PHE A 70 -4.12 -3.35 8.37
CA PHE A 70 -5.10 -2.92 7.37
C PHE A 70 -5.20 -3.97 6.27
N ASN A 71 -6.41 -4.53 6.12
CA ASN A 71 -6.73 -5.60 5.17
C ASN A 71 -7.06 -5.08 3.78
N SER A 72 -7.51 -3.83 3.67
CA SER A 72 -7.91 -3.23 2.41
C SER A 72 -7.70 -1.72 2.42
N VAL A 73 -7.61 -1.15 1.22
CA VAL A 73 -7.49 0.29 0.96
C VAL A 73 -8.44 0.69 -0.16
N ILE A 74 -9.12 1.82 0.04
CA ILE A 74 -9.99 2.46 -0.95
C ILE A 74 -9.53 3.92 -1.17
N ALA A 75 -9.34 4.31 -2.42
CA ALA A 75 -8.97 5.63 -2.84
C ALA A 75 -10.19 6.54 -2.83
N THR A 76 -9.97 7.78 -2.42
CA THR A 76 -10.95 8.86 -2.45
C THR A 76 -10.29 10.10 -3.04
N GLU A 77 -11.10 11.12 -3.34
CA GLU A 77 -10.56 12.42 -3.75
C GLU A 77 -9.65 13.05 -2.69
N GLN A 78 -9.85 12.72 -1.42
CA GLN A 78 -9.18 13.33 -0.26
C GLN A 78 -7.96 12.54 0.23
N GLY A 79 -7.76 11.31 -0.26
CA GLY A 79 -6.72 10.40 0.19
C GLY A 79 -7.20 8.95 0.19
N TRP A 80 -6.98 8.24 1.29
CA TRP A 80 -7.19 6.80 1.41
C TRP A 80 -8.06 6.45 2.62
N ILE A 81 -8.99 5.53 2.39
CA ILE A 81 -9.74 4.82 3.43
C ILE A 81 -9.04 3.47 3.63
N LEU A 82 -8.49 3.24 4.82
CA LEU A 82 -7.89 1.97 5.20
C LEU A 82 -8.87 1.21 6.10
N VAL A 83 -9.07 -0.07 5.83
CA VAL A 83 -10.01 -0.92 6.59
C VAL A 83 -9.26 -2.08 7.22
N GLY A 84 -9.47 -2.32 8.52
CA GLY A 84 -8.74 -3.35 9.25
C GLY A 84 -9.19 -3.53 10.68
N GLU A 85 -8.25 -3.89 11.55
CA GLU A 85 -8.51 -4.35 12.93
C GLU A 85 -9.27 -3.33 13.80
N GLN A 86 -9.16 -2.04 13.49
CA GLN A 86 -9.84 -0.95 14.20
C GLN A 86 -11.06 -0.39 13.46
N GLY A 87 -11.55 -1.11 12.44
CA GLY A 87 -12.60 -0.60 11.55
C GLY A 87 -12.00 0.26 10.44
N VAL A 88 -12.36 1.55 10.41
CA VAL A 88 -12.04 2.46 9.30
C VAL A 88 -11.06 3.55 9.75
N PHE A 89 -10.01 3.78 8.96
CA PHE A 89 -9.00 4.82 9.17
C PHE A 89 -8.87 5.71 7.93
N LEU A 90 -8.86 7.03 8.12
CA LEU A 90 -8.71 8.01 7.04
C LEU A 90 -7.27 8.52 6.99
N SER A 91 -6.61 8.33 5.85
CA SER A 91 -5.31 8.93 5.52
C SER A 91 -5.52 10.04 4.50
N ASN A 92 -5.22 11.28 4.87
CA ASN A 92 -5.46 12.43 3.99
C ASN A 92 -4.18 12.82 3.24
N ARG A 93 -4.34 13.15 1.95
CA ARG A 93 -3.24 13.47 1.02
C ARG A 93 -2.37 14.66 1.47
N ALA A 94 -2.96 15.63 2.19
CA ALA A 94 -2.24 16.80 2.72
C ALA A 94 -1.21 16.46 3.80
N LYS A 95 -1.38 15.35 4.53
CA LYS A 95 -0.39 14.88 5.52
C LYS A 95 0.73 14.08 4.88
N GLU A 96 0.47 13.50 3.70
CA GLU A 96 1.38 12.61 2.97
C GLU A 96 2.40 13.38 2.11
N LEU A 97 2.09 14.62 1.72
CA LEU A 97 2.98 15.51 0.94
C LEU A 97 3.77 16.51 1.79
N ALA A 98 3.54 16.54 3.11
CA ALA A 98 4.10 17.53 4.02
C ALA A 98 5.33 17.03 4.81
N GLN A 99 5.91 15.88 4.43
CA GLN A 99 7.05 15.25 5.08
C GLN A 99 8.11 14.80 4.07
#